data_AF-K2MZ56-F1
#
_entry.id   AF-K2MZ56-F1
#
_cell.length_a   1.000
_cell.length_b   1.000
_cell.length_c   1.000
_cell.angle_alpha   90.00
_cell.angle_beta   90.00
_cell.angle_gamma   90.00
#
_symmetry.space_group_name_H-M   'P 1'
#
loop_
_entity.id
_entity.type
_entity.pdbx_description
1 polymer ?
#
loop_
_entity_poly.entity_id
_entity_poly.type
_entity_poly.pdbx_seq_one_letter_code
_entity_poly.pdbx_strand_id
1 'polypeptide(L)'
;ACEGRRWWRCEDCVSGVTLTESVMVGGGRATACFDSVVFRGPITVAVELRSMDVSADVLNVTLRHCVLADGAQLRIGGFSEGTALPMPHALVNMTNVTSLEGTIVLHGAMPPHSSVLLANSTLRATVGGSQYVPTTAGHAGSRYGPALVLDGVRLLSTRFVMTRSSLVCGGGSCAAILVEHGLGVYLSSAFYMDNCAVISRAQVMYALASYLRVGGGSVFSIQNSSWIAPSVNIYEGACLFKDVAVDGGSVLQIVSSTFRLGFAM
;
A
#
# COMPACT_ATOMS: atom_id res chain seq x y z
N ALA A 1 22.39 -20.43 -1.14
CA ALA A 1 21.21 -20.16 -0.30
C ALA A 1 21.69 -19.39 0.90
N CYS A 2 21.05 -18.28 1.25
CA CYS A 2 21.25 -17.76 2.60
C CYS A 2 20.78 -18.84 3.58
N GLU A 3 21.45 -18.97 4.72
CA GLU A 3 21.07 -19.95 5.73
C GLU A 3 21.35 -19.33 7.11
N GLY A 4 20.36 -19.38 8.01
CA GLY A 4 20.46 -18.89 9.39
C GLY A 4 19.85 -17.51 9.66
N ARG A 5 19.75 -17.13 10.95
CA ARG A 5 19.01 -15.95 11.48
C ARG A 5 19.50 -14.55 11.05
N ARG A 6 20.24 -14.38 9.95
CA ARG A 6 20.72 -13.06 9.45
C ARG A 6 20.49 -12.88 7.95
N TRP A 7 19.33 -13.30 7.45
CA TRP A 7 18.92 -13.18 6.04
C TRP A 7 18.95 -11.74 5.49
N TRP A 8 18.85 -10.72 6.34
CA TRP A 8 18.95 -9.31 5.91
C TRP A 8 20.36 -8.90 5.44
N ARG A 9 21.38 -9.75 5.63
CA ARG A 9 22.76 -9.55 5.15
C ARG A 9 23.08 -10.21 3.81
N CYS A 10 22.13 -10.88 3.17
CA CYS A 10 22.36 -11.59 1.91
C CYS A 10 22.76 -10.66 0.78
N GLU A 11 23.94 -10.82 0.16
CA GLU A 11 24.32 -10.05 -1.03
C GLU A 11 23.26 -10.21 -2.14
N ASP A 12 22.68 -11.42 -2.26
CA ASP A 12 21.59 -11.76 -3.16
C ASP A 12 20.18 -11.61 -2.56
N CYS A 13 19.16 -11.77 -3.40
CA CYS A 13 17.75 -11.83 -3.00
C CYS A 13 17.49 -12.95 -1.99
N VAL A 14 16.73 -12.64 -0.93
CA VAL A 14 16.22 -13.67 -0.02
C VAL A 14 15.19 -14.48 -0.79
N SER A 15 15.37 -15.79 -0.91
CA SER A 15 14.50 -16.62 -1.74
C SER A 15 14.22 -18.01 -1.21
N GLY A 16 13.00 -18.50 -1.45
CA GLY A 16 12.58 -19.87 -1.16
C GLY A 16 12.45 -20.19 0.34
N VAL A 17 12.30 -19.18 1.19
CA VAL A 17 12.21 -19.33 2.64
C VAL A 17 10.85 -18.93 3.19
N THR A 18 10.49 -19.50 4.34
CA THR A 18 9.35 -19.06 5.14
C THR A 18 9.85 -18.25 6.32
N LEU A 19 9.37 -17.02 6.46
CA LEU A 19 9.65 -16.13 7.57
C LEU A 19 8.48 -16.16 8.55
N THR A 20 8.77 -16.55 9.79
CA THR A 20 7.81 -16.64 10.90
C THR A 20 8.17 -15.72 12.07
N GLU A 21 9.16 -14.85 11.89
CA GLU A 21 9.59 -13.86 12.88
C GLU A 21 9.57 -12.47 12.24
N SER A 22 9.21 -11.47 13.04
CA SER A 22 9.23 -10.07 12.63
C SER A 22 10.67 -9.61 12.35
N VAL A 23 10.87 -8.82 11.30
CA VAL A 23 12.20 -8.36 10.91
C VAL A 23 12.14 -6.91 10.41
N MET A 24 13.22 -6.17 10.68
CA MET A 24 13.46 -4.86 10.09
C MET A 24 14.57 -4.98 9.05
N VAL A 25 14.29 -4.51 7.85
CA VAL A 25 15.17 -4.52 6.69
C VAL A 25 15.56 -3.09 6.34
N GLY A 26 16.83 -2.92 5.98
CA GLY A 26 17.48 -1.62 5.85
C GLY A 26 18.70 -1.54 6.76
N GLY A 27 19.55 -2.56 6.79
CA GLY A 27 20.78 -2.55 7.56
C GLY A 27 21.90 -1.76 6.88
N GLY A 28 21.64 -0.53 6.41
CA GLY A 28 22.60 0.28 5.64
C GLY A 28 22.89 -0.29 4.25
N ARG A 29 21.91 -0.95 3.62
CA ARG A 29 22.02 -1.45 2.25
C ARG A 29 21.08 -0.68 1.34
N ALA A 30 21.51 -0.44 0.11
CA ALA A 30 20.70 0.22 -0.92
C ALA A 30 19.61 -0.68 -1.52
N THR A 31 19.63 -2.00 -1.25
CA THR A 31 18.67 -2.95 -1.83
C THR A 31 18.09 -3.91 -0.78
N ALA A 32 16.78 -4.12 -0.86
CA ALA A 32 16.02 -5.15 -0.16
C ALA A 32 15.26 -5.99 -1.21
N CYS A 33 15.56 -7.28 -1.31
CA CYS A 33 14.96 -8.15 -2.33
C CYS A 33 14.42 -9.45 -1.72
N PHE A 34 13.18 -9.79 -2.07
CA PHE A 34 12.51 -11.03 -1.71
C PHE A 34 11.94 -11.69 -2.97
N ASP A 35 12.28 -12.96 -3.20
CA ASP A 35 11.73 -13.76 -4.30
C ASP A 35 11.19 -15.10 -3.77
N SER A 36 9.90 -15.37 -3.97
CA SER A 36 9.30 -16.64 -3.55
C SER A 36 9.41 -16.88 -2.04
N VAL A 37 9.28 -15.80 -1.26
CA VAL A 37 9.31 -15.82 0.22
C VAL A 37 7.89 -15.88 0.77
N VAL A 38 7.69 -16.68 1.81
CA VAL A 38 6.40 -16.78 2.52
C VAL A 38 6.53 -16.10 3.88
N PHE A 39 5.82 -14.98 4.08
CA PHE A 39 5.66 -14.33 5.37
C PHE A 39 4.44 -14.93 6.06
N ARG A 40 4.62 -15.57 7.21
CA ARG A 40 3.55 -16.35 7.85
C ARG A 40 3.38 -16.01 9.33
N GLY A 41 2.13 -15.81 9.72
CA GLY A 41 1.73 -15.52 11.10
C GLY A 41 1.60 -14.03 11.36
N PRO A 42 1.25 -13.63 12.61
CA PRO A 42 1.06 -12.24 13.00
C PRO A 42 2.42 -11.51 13.18
N ILE A 43 3.23 -11.53 12.12
CA ILE A 43 4.56 -10.92 12.07
C ILE A 43 4.53 -9.63 11.28
N THR A 44 5.52 -8.79 11.54
CA THR A 44 5.74 -7.55 10.79
C THR A 44 7.11 -7.58 10.14
N VAL A 45 7.14 -7.48 8.82
CA VAL A 45 8.35 -7.23 8.03
C VAL A 45 8.37 -5.77 7.65
N ALA A 46 9.24 -5.00 8.28
CA ALA A 46 9.40 -3.58 8.03
C ALA A 46 10.59 -3.34 7.10
N VAL A 47 10.36 -2.69 5.96
CA VAL A 47 11.38 -2.19 5.04
C VAL A 47 11.36 -0.66 5.14
N GLU A 48 12.29 -0.10 5.90
CA GLU A 48 12.35 1.34 6.15
C GLU A 48 13.39 1.97 5.24
N LEU A 49 12.97 2.77 4.26
CA LEU A 49 13.88 3.48 3.34
C LEU A 49 14.87 4.37 4.11
N ARG A 50 14.45 4.91 5.26
CA ARG A 50 15.29 5.75 6.13
C ARG A 50 16.48 5.01 6.77
N SER A 51 16.42 3.69 6.88
CA SER A 51 17.50 2.88 7.45
C SER A 51 18.40 2.27 6.36
N MET A 52 17.96 2.29 5.11
CA MET A 52 18.76 1.89 3.95
C MET A 52 19.96 2.81 3.73
N ASP A 53 20.83 2.43 2.80
CA ASP A 53 21.99 3.25 2.43
C ASP A 53 21.56 4.49 1.65
N VAL A 54 21.26 5.57 2.36
CA VAL A 54 20.87 6.86 1.78
C VAL A 54 22.02 7.57 1.06
N SER A 55 23.25 7.04 1.10
CA SER A 55 24.37 7.54 0.31
C SER A 55 24.43 6.92 -1.09
N ALA A 56 23.66 5.86 -1.35
CA ALA A 56 23.54 5.27 -2.66
C ALA A 56 22.65 6.11 -3.60
N ASP A 57 22.86 5.97 -4.91
CA ASP A 57 22.08 6.72 -5.91
C ASP A 57 20.59 6.32 -5.94
N VAL A 58 20.29 5.06 -5.59
CA VAL A 58 18.94 4.47 -5.68
C VAL A 58 18.69 3.53 -4.50
N LEU A 59 17.49 3.62 -3.92
CA LEU A 59 16.98 2.66 -2.95
C LEU A 59 16.04 1.67 -3.64
N ASN A 60 16.35 0.39 -3.62
CA ASN A 60 15.58 -0.63 -4.32
C ASN A 60 14.90 -1.61 -3.36
N VAL A 61 13.59 -1.78 -3.49
CA VAL A 61 12.79 -2.73 -2.72
C VAL A 61 12.02 -3.60 -3.70
N THR A 62 12.34 -4.88 -3.77
CA THR A 62 11.69 -5.81 -4.70
C THR A 62 11.05 -6.98 -3.96
N LEU A 63 9.81 -7.28 -4.34
CA LEU A 63 9.06 -8.45 -3.92
C LEU A 63 8.52 -9.14 -5.17
N ARG A 64 8.91 -10.40 -5.36
CA ARG A 64 8.49 -11.22 -6.49
C ARG A 64 7.95 -12.55 -5.97
N HIS A 65 6.80 -13.00 -6.46
CA HIS A 65 6.20 -14.29 -6.09
C HIS A 65 6.06 -14.52 -4.57
N CYS A 66 5.99 -13.45 -3.79
CA CYS A 66 5.93 -13.53 -2.33
C CYS A 66 4.50 -13.81 -1.85
N VAL A 67 4.39 -14.50 -0.73
CA VAL A 67 3.11 -14.80 -0.08
C VAL A 67 3.06 -14.18 1.31
N LEU A 68 2.02 -13.42 1.62
CA LEU A 68 1.71 -12.97 2.98
C LEU A 68 0.53 -13.79 3.50
N ALA A 69 0.71 -14.50 4.60
CA ALA A 69 -0.29 -15.43 5.13
C ALA A 69 -0.50 -15.25 6.63
N ASP A 70 -1.70 -15.61 7.09
CA ASP A 70 -2.03 -15.78 8.51
C ASP A 70 -1.78 -14.51 9.35
N GLY A 71 -2.14 -13.33 8.82
CA GLY A 71 -2.03 -12.06 9.54
C GLY A 71 -0.71 -11.30 9.34
N ALA A 72 0.16 -11.78 8.45
CA ALA A 72 1.46 -11.16 8.20
C ALA A 72 1.32 -9.72 7.64
N GLN A 73 2.17 -8.82 8.13
CA GLN A 73 2.20 -7.43 7.69
C GLN A 73 3.55 -7.12 7.02
N LEU A 74 3.49 -6.59 5.80
CA LEU A 74 4.62 -5.98 5.13
C LEU A 74 4.47 -4.46 5.24
N ARG A 75 5.39 -3.80 5.93
CA ARG A 75 5.40 -2.33 6.07
C ARG A 75 6.56 -1.76 5.28
N ILE A 76 6.29 -0.91 4.31
CA ILE A 76 7.29 -0.17 3.53
C ILE A 76 7.21 1.30 3.96
N GLY A 77 8.26 1.78 4.61
CA GLY A 77 8.33 3.11 5.19
C GLY A 77 9.20 4.06 4.40
N GLY A 78 8.63 5.19 4.01
CA GLY A 78 9.35 6.33 3.46
C GLY A 78 9.93 7.25 4.53
N PHE A 79 10.16 8.49 4.13
CA PHE A 79 10.74 9.54 4.96
C PHE A 79 9.66 10.42 5.58
N SER A 80 10.06 11.37 6.42
CA SER A 80 9.18 12.51 6.73
C SER A 80 9.19 13.48 5.53
N GLU A 81 8.12 14.25 5.36
CA GLU A 81 7.98 15.16 4.20
C GLU A 81 9.17 16.11 4.05
N GLY A 82 9.66 16.69 5.15
CA GLY A 82 10.82 17.61 5.13
C GLY A 82 12.17 16.92 4.89
N THR A 83 12.27 15.61 5.10
CA THR A 83 13.52 14.85 4.87
C THR A 83 13.51 14.07 3.56
N ALA A 84 12.38 13.92 2.88
CA ALA A 84 12.27 13.14 1.65
C ALA A 84 12.93 13.82 0.45
N LEU A 85 12.88 15.16 0.37
CA LEU A 85 13.38 15.92 -0.78
C LEU A 85 14.87 15.70 -1.11
N PRO A 86 15.81 15.72 -0.14
CA PRO A 86 17.24 15.50 -0.41
C PRO A 86 17.63 14.02 -0.55
N MET A 87 16.67 13.08 -0.48
CA MET A 87 16.99 11.65 -0.47
C MET A 87 17.08 11.08 -1.88
N PRO A 88 17.88 10.02 -2.08
CA PRO A 88 17.91 9.30 -3.34
C PRO A 88 16.53 8.75 -3.69
N HIS A 89 16.26 8.62 -4.99
CA HIS A 89 14.99 8.09 -5.45
C HIS A 89 14.85 6.60 -5.08
N ALA A 90 13.62 6.18 -4.85
CA ALA A 90 13.30 4.83 -4.44
C ALA A 90 12.50 4.09 -5.54
N LEU A 91 12.85 2.82 -5.76
CA LEU A 91 12.15 1.90 -6.63
C LEU A 91 11.56 0.79 -5.76
N VAL A 92 10.23 0.81 -5.57
CA VAL A 92 9.50 -0.22 -4.84
C VAL A 92 8.70 -1.02 -5.85
N ASN A 93 9.03 -2.29 -6.04
CA ASN A 93 8.41 -3.15 -7.03
C ASN A 93 7.85 -4.43 -6.39
N MET A 94 6.54 -4.55 -6.37
CA MET A 94 5.79 -5.70 -5.86
C MET A 94 5.06 -6.37 -7.03
N THR A 95 5.53 -7.54 -7.44
CA THR A 95 4.99 -8.29 -8.58
C THR A 95 4.63 -9.72 -8.20
N ASN A 96 3.48 -10.18 -8.69
CA ASN A 96 2.99 -11.54 -8.39
C ASN A 96 2.92 -11.81 -6.88
N VAL A 97 2.52 -10.81 -6.09
CA VAL A 97 2.37 -10.96 -4.64
C VAL A 97 0.98 -11.53 -4.34
N THR A 98 0.94 -12.55 -3.50
CA THR A 98 -0.31 -13.14 -3.02
C THR A 98 -0.46 -12.85 -1.54
N SER A 99 -1.56 -12.23 -1.12
CA SER A 99 -1.89 -12.07 0.29
C SER A 99 -3.14 -12.88 0.64
N LEU A 100 -3.05 -13.67 1.71
CA LEU A 100 -4.12 -14.47 2.30
C LEU A 100 -4.21 -14.09 3.78
N GLU A 101 -5.07 -13.13 4.08
CA GLU A 101 -5.20 -12.52 5.41
C GLU A 101 -4.00 -11.68 5.86
N GLY A 102 -3.07 -11.38 4.95
CA GLY A 102 -1.97 -10.44 5.18
C GLY A 102 -2.29 -9.01 4.75
N THR A 103 -1.47 -8.06 5.19
CA THR A 103 -1.64 -6.63 4.90
C THR A 103 -0.34 -6.02 4.40
N ILE A 104 -0.42 -5.25 3.31
CA ILE A 104 0.68 -4.41 2.84
C ILE A 104 0.41 -2.98 3.30
N VAL A 105 1.39 -2.34 3.94
CA VAL A 105 1.31 -0.97 4.43
C VAL A 105 2.39 -0.15 3.76
N LEU A 106 2.01 0.87 3.01
CA LEU A 106 2.91 1.93 2.56
C LEU A 106 2.71 3.14 3.47
N HIS A 107 3.80 3.69 4.02
CA HIS A 107 3.68 4.84 4.90
C HIS A 107 4.76 5.89 4.69
N GLY A 108 4.43 7.15 4.98
CA GLY A 108 5.34 8.29 4.87
C GLY A 108 5.57 8.83 3.46
N ALA A 109 6.56 9.71 3.32
CA ALA A 109 6.87 10.41 2.07
C ALA A 109 7.86 9.61 1.21
N MET A 110 7.51 9.41 -0.06
CA MET A 110 8.41 8.88 -1.06
C MET A 110 9.35 10.00 -1.56
N PRO A 111 10.67 9.74 -1.67
CA PRO A 111 11.61 10.71 -2.24
C PRO A 111 11.23 11.14 -3.67
N PRO A 112 11.68 12.31 -4.14
CA PRO A 112 11.51 12.74 -5.53
C PRO A 112 11.93 11.68 -6.55
N HIS A 113 11.22 11.64 -7.68
CA HIS A 113 11.52 10.76 -8.82
C HIS A 113 11.44 9.25 -8.52
N SER A 114 10.76 8.89 -7.43
CA SER A 114 10.55 7.49 -7.04
C SER A 114 9.44 6.81 -7.86
N SER A 115 9.41 5.48 -7.78
CA SER A 115 8.39 4.62 -8.37
C SER A 115 7.94 3.58 -7.36
N VAL A 116 6.63 3.42 -7.20
CA VAL A 116 6.01 2.34 -6.43
C VAL A 116 5.07 1.57 -7.35
N LEU A 117 5.37 0.30 -7.61
CA LEU A 117 4.60 -0.58 -8.47
C LEU A 117 4.04 -1.74 -7.67
N LEU A 118 2.73 -1.98 -7.79
CA LEU A 118 2.05 -3.18 -7.34
C LEU A 118 1.31 -3.81 -8.52
N ALA A 119 1.84 -4.90 -9.06
CA ALA A 119 1.38 -5.47 -10.31
C ALA A 119 1.08 -6.97 -10.21
N ASN A 120 0.11 -7.45 -11.00
CA ASN A 120 -0.21 -8.87 -11.16
C ASN A 120 -0.44 -9.59 -9.82
N SER A 121 -1.02 -8.90 -8.84
CA SER A 121 -1.07 -9.35 -7.45
C SER A 121 -2.49 -9.66 -7.00
N THR A 122 -2.63 -10.63 -6.09
CA THR A 122 -3.92 -11.02 -5.52
C THR A 122 -3.86 -10.84 -4.02
N LEU A 123 -4.58 -9.84 -3.50
CA LEU A 123 -4.59 -9.52 -2.08
C LEU A 123 -5.95 -9.83 -1.48
N ARG A 124 -5.97 -10.68 -0.47
CA ARG A 124 -7.19 -11.04 0.25
C ARG A 124 -7.01 -10.77 1.73
N ALA A 125 -8.00 -10.15 2.34
CA ALA A 125 -8.03 -9.93 3.77
C ALA A 125 -9.47 -9.98 4.29
N THR A 126 -9.60 -10.28 5.58
CA THR A 126 -10.85 -10.21 6.33
C THR A 126 -10.66 -9.45 7.63
N VAL A 127 -11.75 -8.94 8.19
CA VAL A 127 -11.76 -8.22 9.48
C VAL A 127 -11.16 -9.04 10.63
N GLY A 128 -11.28 -10.38 10.57
CA GLY A 128 -10.72 -11.29 11.57
C GLY A 128 -9.30 -11.77 11.27
N GLY A 129 -8.91 -11.83 10.00
CA GLY A 129 -7.60 -12.35 9.60
C GLY A 129 -6.49 -11.30 9.60
N SER A 130 -6.76 -10.10 9.06
CA SER A 130 -5.79 -9.00 9.11
C SER A 130 -5.50 -8.58 10.56
N GLN A 131 -4.22 -8.37 10.85
CA GLN A 131 -3.75 -7.89 12.16
C GLN A 131 -3.46 -6.38 12.15
N TYR A 132 -3.93 -5.66 11.14
CA TYR A 132 -3.74 -4.22 11.06
C TYR A 132 -4.58 -3.50 12.12
N VAL A 133 -3.95 -2.58 12.85
CA VAL A 133 -4.61 -1.75 13.87
C VAL A 133 -4.47 -0.29 13.46
N PRO A 134 -5.59 0.41 13.19
CA PRO A 134 -5.57 1.83 12.89
C PRO A 134 -4.99 2.65 14.03
N THR A 135 -4.26 3.71 13.67
CA THR A 135 -3.64 4.64 14.64
C THR A 135 -4.25 6.03 14.59
N THR A 136 -5.19 6.29 13.67
CA THR A 136 -5.93 7.55 13.57
C THR A 136 -6.66 7.89 14.87
N ALA A 137 -6.47 9.13 15.34
CA ALA A 137 -7.13 9.65 16.55
C ALA A 137 -8.66 9.51 16.48
N GLY A 138 -9.29 9.13 17.60
CA GLY A 138 -10.74 8.90 17.69
C GLY A 138 -11.24 7.61 17.04
N HIS A 139 -10.35 6.82 16.40
CA HIS A 139 -10.66 5.52 15.81
C HIS A 139 -9.92 4.37 16.51
N ALA A 140 -9.38 4.65 17.70
CA ALA A 140 -8.77 3.66 18.56
C ALA A 140 -9.81 2.58 18.92
N GLY A 141 -9.58 1.35 18.47
CA GLY A 141 -10.49 0.21 18.65
C GLY A 141 -11.35 -0.14 17.44
N SER A 142 -11.33 0.67 16.36
CA SER A 142 -11.94 0.24 15.10
C SER A 142 -11.14 -0.93 14.50
N ARG A 143 -11.84 -1.98 14.08
CA ARG A 143 -11.24 -3.17 13.44
C ARG A 143 -11.62 -3.21 11.96
N TYR A 144 -10.61 -3.10 11.11
CA TYR A 144 -10.72 -3.23 9.66
C TYR A 144 -9.91 -4.43 9.19
N GLY A 145 -10.27 -4.98 8.03
CA GLY A 145 -9.54 -6.07 7.39
C GLY A 145 -8.79 -5.67 6.12
N PRO A 146 -7.88 -4.67 6.14
CA PRO A 146 -7.32 -4.13 4.91
C PRO A 146 -6.31 -5.07 4.25
N ALA A 147 -6.39 -5.13 2.93
CA ALA A 147 -5.40 -5.77 2.09
C ALA A 147 -4.22 -4.82 1.82
N LEU A 148 -4.53 -3.53 1.62
CA LEU A 148 -3.56 -2.45 1.40
C LEU A 148 -3.87 -1.28 2.33
N VAL A 149 -2.84 -0.71 2.94
CA VAL A 149 -2.94 0.51 3.76
C VAL A 149 -2.00 1.57 3.21
N LEU A 150 -2.52 2.79 3.09
CA LEU A 150 -1.77 4.00 2.75
C LEU A 150 -1.79 4.92 3.98
N ASP A 151 -0.70 4.94 4.74
CA ASP A 151 -0.62 5.65 6.02
C ASP A 151 0.29 6.90 5.91
N GLY A 152 -0.34 8.08 5.80
CA GLY A 152 0.38 9.34 5.67
C GLY A 152 1.21 9.43 4.40
N VAL A 153 0.79 8.74 3.33
CA VAL A 153 1.57 8.64 2.09
C VAL A 153 1.65 10.01 1.41
N ARG A 154 2.87 10.44 1.08
CA ARG A 154 3.14 11.65 0.28
C ARG A 154 3.97 11.25 -0.94
N LEU A 155 3.41 11.46 -2.12
CA LEU A 155 4.10 11.29 -3.40
C LEU A 155 4.66 12.65 -3.81
N LEU A 156 5.97 12.74 -3.97
CA LEU A 156 6.69 13.95 -4.38
C LEU A 156 7.39 13.61 -5.70
N SER A 157 6.93 14.13 -6.83
CA SER A 157 7.39 13.71 -8.17
C SER A 157 7.51 12.19 -8.34
N THR A 158 6.60 11.45 -7.71
CA THR A 158 6.64 10.00 -7.56
C THR A 158 5.47 9.37 -8.31
N ARG A 159 5.70 8.20 -8.90
CA ARG A 159 4.66 7.42 -9.57
C ARG A 159 4.28 6.21 -8.71
N PHE A 160 3.06 6.19 -8.19
CA PHE A 160 2.43 5.00 -7.63
C PHE A 160 1.53 4.37 -8.69
N VAL A 161 1.78 3.11 -9.03
CA VAL A 161 1.00 2.37 -10.03
C VAL A 161 0.57 1.05 -9.42
N MET A 162 -0.74 0.83 -9.36
CA MET A 162 -1.33 -0.45 -9.08
C MET A 162 -2.01 -0.97 -10.35
N THR A 163 -1.59 -2.13 -10.87
CA THR A 163 -2.11 -2.64 -12.14
C THR A 163 -2.35 -4.14 -12.15
N ARG A 164 -3.36 -4.60 -12.91
CA ARG A 164 -3.67 -6.03 -13.11
C ARG A 164 -3.75 -6.80 -11.79
N SER A 165 -4.33 -6.18 -10.77
CA SER A 165 -4.33 -6.71 -9.41
C SER A 165 -5.76 -6.84 -8.88
N SER A 166 -5.99 -7.87 -8.07
CA SER A 166 -7.28 -8.15 -7.46
C SER A 166 -7.21 -7.99 -5.95
N LEU A 167 -8.14 -7.25 -5.35
CA LEU A 167 -8.27 -7.09 -3.90
C LEU A 167 -9.62 -7.61 -3.44
N VAL A 168 -9.62 -8.46 -2.42
CA VAL A 168 -10.84 -9.03 -1.86
C VAL A 168 -10.85 -8.80 -0.35
N CYS A 169 -11.87 -8.09 0.14
CA CYS A 169 -12.04 -7.74 1.54
C CYS A 169 -13.35 -8.31 2.08
N GLY A 170 -13.26 -9.26 3.02
CA GLY A 170 -14.42 -9.89 3.65
C GLY A 170 -14.68 -9.42 5.09
N GLY A 171 -15.96 -9.27 5.46
CA GLY A 171 -16.38 -8.93 6.83
C GLY A 171 -17.18 -7.64 6.91
N GLY A 172 -17.94 -7.46 7.99
CA GLY A 172 -18.96 -6.40 8.10
C GLY A 172 -18.40 -4.98 8.00
N SER A 173 -17.18 -4.74 8.45
CA SER A 173 -16.48 -3.44 8.41
C SER A 173 -15.27 -3.44 7.47
N CYS A 174 -15.24 -4.32 6.46
CA CYS A 174 -14.02 -4.48 5.66
C CYS A 174 -13.77 -3.29 4.72
N ALA A 175 -12.55 -2.73 4.78
CA ALA A 175 -12.06 -1.73 3.84
C ALA A 175 -10.88 -2.32 3.05
N ALA A 176 -11.00 -2.53 1.73
CA ALA A 176 -9.95 -3.21 0.97
C ALA A 176 -8.64 -2.40 0.92
N ILE A 177 -8.79 -1.09 0.72
CA ILE A 177 -7.74 -0.09 0.80
C ILE A 177 -8.10 0.87 1.94
N LEU A 178 -7.27 0.92 2.96
CA LEU A 178 -7.43 1.85 4.07
C LEU A 178 -6.46 3.01 3.93
N VAL A 179 -6.92 4.23 4.15
CA VAL A 179 -6.09 5.43 4.14
C VAL A 179 -6.12 6.08 5.52
N GLU A 180 -4.94 6.29 6.09
CA GLU A 180 -4.75 6.98 7.37
C GLU A 180 -3.82 8.18 7.20
N HIS A 181 -3.93 9.17 8.08
CA HIS A 181 -3.09 10.39 8.07
C HIS A 181 -3.00 11.14 6.71
N GLY A 182 -3.97 10.90 5.84
CA GLY A 182 -4.12 11.50 4.51
C GLY A 182 -3.22 10.90 3.42
N LEU A 183 -3.69 11.04 2.17
CA LEU A 183 -2.96 10.70 0.95
C LEU A 183 -2.69 11.98 0.16
N GLY A 184 -1.42 12.28 -0.10
CA GLY A 184 -1.00 13.47 -0.84
C GLY A 184 -0.25 13.11 -2.11
N VAL A 185 -0.66 13.69 -3.23
CA VAL A 185 -0.06 13.50 -4.55
C VAL A 185 0.39 14.87 -5.06
N TYR A 186 1.70 15.13 -5.00
CA TYR A 186 2.27 16.46 -5.20
C TYR A 186 3.46 16.48 -6.18
N LEU A 187 3.77 17.66 -6.72
CA LEU A 187 4.96 17.91 -7.54
C LEU A 187 5.01 17.02 -8.80
N SER A 188 3.99 17.10 -9.66
CA SER A 188 3.88 16.27 -10.87
C SER A 188 3.94 14.76 -10.59
N SER A 189 3.38 14.36 -9.45
CA SER A 189 3.24 12.94 -9.08
C SER A 189 2.07 12.31 -9.80
N ALA A 190 2.06 10.97 -9.79
CA ALA A 190 0.92 10.22 -10.29
C ALA A 190 0.55 9.07 -9.35
N PHE A 191 -0.74 8.93 -9.08
CA PHE A 191 -1.33 7.76 -8.47
C PHE A 191 -2.28 7.12 -9.50
N TYR A 192 -1.92 5.93 -9.97
CA TYR A 192 -2.67 5.19 -10.98
C TYR A 192 -3.15 3.85 -10.44
N MET A 193 -4.44 3.58 -10.63
CA MET A 193 -5.01 2.24 -10.51
C MET A 193 -5.58 1.84 -11.86
N ASP A 194 -5.03 0.79 -12.48
CA ASP A 194 -5.37 0.38 -13.83
C ASP A 194 -5.66 -1.13 -13.91
N ASN A 195 -6.78 -1.51 -14.53
CA ASN A 195 -7.14 -2.93 -14.68
C ASN A 195 -7.16 -3.68 -13.33
N CYS A 196 -7.70 -3.03 -12.29
CA CYS A 196 -7.80 -3.58 -10.95
C CYS A 196 -9.24 -4.03 -10.65
N ALA A 197 -9.39 -5.19 -10.00
CA ALA A 197 -10.67 -5.69 -9.53
C ALA A 197 -10.70 -5.64 -8.00
N VAL A 198 -11.56 -4.81 -7.42
CA VAL A 198 -11.66 -4.67 -5.97
C VAL A 198 -13.06 -5.06 -5.52
N ILE A 199 -13.13 -6.06 -4.65
CA ILE A 199 -14.38 -6.56 -4.07
C ILE A 199 -14.25 -6.38 -2.56
N SER A 200 -15.12 -5.56 -1.98
CA SER A 200 -15.18 -5.38 -0.54
C SER A 200 -16.62 -5.50 -0.07
N ARG A 201 -16.86 -6.01 1.13
CA ARG A 201 -18.22 -6.08 1.67
C ARG A 201 -18.76 -4.70 2.10
N ALA A 202 -17.91 -3.85 2.68
CA ALA A 202 -18.31 -2.53 3.18
C ALA A 202 -17.76 -1.41 2.30
N GLN A 203 -16.44 -1.21 2.31
CA GLN A 203 -15.81 -0.09 1.62
C GLN A 203 -14.65 -0.57 0.73
N VAL A 204 -14.53 -0.03 -0.48
CA VAL A 204 -13.37 -0.34 -1.33
C VAL A 204 -12.15 0.46 -0.88
N MET A 205 -12.23 1.78 -0.94
CA MET A 205 -11.21 2.69 -0.43
C MET A 205 -11.82 3.58 0.67
N TYR A 206 -11.27 3.51 1.88
CA TYR A 206 -11.79 4.26 3.02
C TYR A 206 -10.70 5.04 3.72
N ALA A 207 -10.90 6.36 3.84
CA ALA A 207 -10.02 7.26 4.56
C ALA A 207 -10.56 7.54 5.97
N LEU A 208 -9.87 7.06 6.99
CA LEU A 208 -10.22 7.29 8.40
C LEU A 208 -9.95 8.75 8.77
N ALA A 209 -11.01 9.56 8.82
CA ALA A 209 -10.95 11.01 9.07
C ALA A 209 -9.86 11.74 8.26
N SER A 210 -9.52 11.19 7.09
CA SER A 210 -8.33 11.53 6.32
C SER A 210 -8.71 12.22 5.01
N TYR A 211 -7.78 13.00 4.48
CA TYR A 211 -7.96 13.78 3.26
C TYR A 211 -7.22 13.18 2.08
N LEU A 212 -7.74 13.43 0.88
CA LEU A 212 -7.01 13.29 -0.38
C LEU A 212 -6.62 14.68 -0.86
N ARG A 213 -5.35 14.88 -1.19
CA ARG A 213 -4.87 16.11 -1.83
C ARG A 213 -4.09 15.79 -3.09
N VAL A 214 -4.46 16.42 -4.19
CA VAL A 214 -3.79 16.26 -5.49
C VAL A 214 -3.39 17.65 -5.98
N GLY A 215 -2.09 17.94 -6.02
CA GLY A 215 -1.58 19.29 -6.26
C GLY A 215 -0.32 19.36 -7.11
N GLY A 216 -0.03 20.55 -7.64
CA GLY A 216 1.20 20.82 -8.41
C GLY A 216 1.33 20.02 -9.71
N GLY A 217 0.28 20.03 -10.55
CA GLY A 217 0.25 19.33 -11.83
C GLY A 217 0.24 17.80 -11.71
N SER A 218 -0.28 17.28 -10.59
CA SER A 218 -0.29 15.85 -10.30
C SER A 218 -1.56 15.16 -10.83
N VAL A 219 -1.55 13.83 -10.91
CA VAL A 219 -2.68 13.05 -11.40
C VAL A 219 -3.06 11.96 -10.39
N PHE A 220 -4.33 11.90 -10.01
CA PHE A 220 -4.95 10.75 -9.38
C PHE A 220 -5.94 10.14 -10.37
N SER A 221 -5.72 8.88 -10.76
CA SER A 221 -6.52 8.24 -11.80
C SER A 221 -6.84 6.79 -11.47
N ILE A 222 -8.12 6.45 -11.61
CA ILE A 222 -8.63 5.07 -11.59
C ILE A 222 -9.18 4.77 -12.98
N GLN A 223 -8.66 3.74 -13.63
CA GLN A 223 -9.05 3.40 -14.99
C GLN A 223 -9.19 1.90 -15.22
N ASN A 224 -10.07 1.52 -16.14
CA ASN A 224 -10.30 0.13 -16.55
C ASN A 224 -10.54 -0.82 -15.36
N SER A 225 -11.07 -0.31 -14.25
CA SER A 225 -11.13 -1.02 -12.97
C SER A 225 -12.58 -1.36 -12.60
N SER A 226 -12.78 -2.40 -11.81
CA SER A 226 -14.09 -2.78 -11.30
C SER A 226 -14.08 -2.79 -9.78
N TRP A 227 -14.91 -1.96 -9.17
CA TRP A 227 -15.03 -1.82 -7.72
C TRP A 227 -16.45 -2.25 -7.30
N ILE A 228 -16.53 -3.22 -6.40
CA ILE A 228 -17.78 -3.81 -5.94
C ILE A 228 -17.84 -3.66 -4.42
N ALA A 229 -18.86 -2.96 -3.94
CA ALA A 229 -19.20 -2.82 -2.53
C ALA A 229 -20.71 -2.95 -2.33
N PRO A 230 -21.23 -4.13 -1.97
CA PRO A 230 -22.67 -4.39 -1.90
C PRO A 230 -23.33 -3.82 -0.63
N SER A 231 -22.60 -3.06 0.19
CA SER A 231 -23.17 -2.49 1.42
C SER A 231 -24.36 -1.58 1.12
N VAL A 232 -25.36 -1.67 1.99
CA VAL A 232 -26.62 -0.92 1.95
C VAL A 232 -26.59 0.33 2.84
N ASN A 233 -25.49 0.56 3.56
CA ASN A 233 -25.35 1.72 4.43
C ASN A 233 -24.96 2.96 3.62
N ILE A 234 -25.70 4.06 3.78
CA ILE A 234 -25.44 5.35 3.11
C ILE A 234 -24.06 5.97 3.42
N TYR A 235 -23.37 5.48 4.46
CA TYR A 235 -22.02 5.86 4.86
C TYR A 235 -20.94 4.84 4.43
N GLU A 236 -21.34 3.81 3.69
CA GLU A 236 -20.46 2.79 3.14
C GLU A 236 -20.50 2.89 1.61
N GLY A 237 -19.35 3.11 0.99
CA GLY A 237 -19.25 3.36 -0.44
C GLY A 237 -17.93 2.89 -1.03
N ALA A 238 -17.80 3.00 -2.36
CA ALA A 238 -16.57 2.62 -3.06
C ALA A 238 -15.37 3.45 -2.62
N CYS A 239 -15.55 4.75 -2.42
CA CYS A 239 -14.45 5.68 -2.15
C CYS A 239 -14.94 6.75 -1.18
N LEU A 240 -14.39 6.81 0.03
CA LEU A 240 -14.82 7.76 1.04
C LEU A 240 -13.62 8.44 1.70
N PHE A 241 -13.52 9.75 1.52
CA PHE A 241 -12.57 10.64 2.18
C PHE A 241 -13.33 11.70 2.96
N LYS A 242 -12.72 12.22 4.04
CA LYS A 242 -13.31 13.34 4.79
C LYS A 242 -13.34 14.62 3.95
N ASP A 243 -12.27 14.83 3.18
CA ASP A 243 -12.12 15.99 2.31
C ASP A 243 -11.24 15.61 1.10
N VAL A 244 -11.52 16.22 -0.04
CA VAL A 244 -10.80 16.02 -1.30
C VAL A 244 -10.50 17.39 -1.90
N ALA A 245 -9.21 17.71 -2.04
CA ALA A 245 -8.76 18.94 -2.68
C ALA A 245 -7.90 18.63 -3.91
N VAL A 246 -8.20 19.32 -5.01
CA VAL A 246 -7.47 19.24 -6.28
C VAL A 246 -7.09 20.67 -6.70
N ASP A 247 -5.80 20.94 -6.85
CA ASP A 247 -5.29 22.29 -7.16
C ASP A 247 -4.10 22.28 -8.14
N GLY A 248 -3.62 23.48 -8.50
CA GLY A 248 -2.36 23.64 -9.22
C GLY A 248 -2.31 22.95 -10.59
N GLY A 249 -3.42 22.93 -11.33
CA GLY A 249 -3.54 22.25 -12.62
C GLY A 249 -3.56 20.72 -12.53
N SER A 250 -3.81 20.16 -11.34
CA SER A 250 -3.87 18.73 -11.12
C SER A 250 -5.20 18.12 -11.58
N VAL A 251 -5.21 16.80 -11.75
CA VAL A 251 -6.36 16.05 -12.25
C VAL A 251 -6.72 14.92 -11.29
N LEU A 252 -8.01 14.83 -10.95
CA LEU A 252 -8.62 13.65 -10.36
C LEU A 252 -9.61 13.08 -11.37
N GLN A 253 -9.40 11.83 -11.80
CA GLN A 253 -10.24 11.21 -12.82
C GLN A 253 -10.56 9.75 -12.53
N ILE A 254 -11.71 9.32 -13.01
CA ILE A 254 -12.16 7.93 -13.00
C ILE A 254 -12.72 7.62 -14.39
N VAL A 255 -12.09 6.70 -15.12
CA VAL A 255 -12.36 6.46 -16.55
C VAL A 255 -12.58 4.97 -16.81
N SER A 256 -13.51 4.61 -17.69
CA SER A 256 -13.74 3.23 -18.13
C SER A 256 -13.86 2.21 -16.98
N SER A 257 -14.40 2.63 -15.83
CA SER A 257 -14.43 1.83 -14.60
C SER A 257 -15.86 1.54 -14.19
N THR A 258 -16.09 0.33 -13.66
CA THR A 258 -17.42 -0.13 -13.25
C THR A 258 -17.53 -0.14 -11.73
N PHE A 259 -18.46 0.63 -11.18
CA PHE A 259 -18.75 0.66 -9.74
C PHE A 259 -20.10 -0.01 -9.49
N ARG A 260 -20.09 -1.12 -8.74
CA ARG A 260 -21.32 -1.79 -8.28
C ARG A 260 -21.46 -1.55 -6.79
N LEU A 261 -22.29 -0.57 -6.45
CA LEU A 261 -22.56 -0.14 -5.08
C LEU A 261 -23.95 -0.62 -4.67
N GLY A 262 -24.10 -1.07 -3.43
CA GLY A 262 -25.42 -1.32 -2.87
C GLY A 262 -26.16 0.01 -2.73
N PHE A 263 -27.36 0.11 -3.30
CA PHE A 263 -28.26 1.23 -3.10
C PHE A 263 -29.34 0.80 -2.12
N ALA A 264 -29.53 1.56 -1.04
CA ALA A 264 -30.77 1.53 -0.25
C ALA A 264 -31.52 2.84 -0.51
N MET A 265 -32.78 2.73 -0.95
CA MET A 265 -33.75 3.83 -1.03
C MET A 265 -34.42 4.05 0.32
#